data_AF-A0A965PV87-F1
#
_entry.id   AF-A0A965PV87-F1
#
_cell.length_a   1.000
_cell.length_b   1.000
_cell.length_c   1.000
_cell.angle_alpha   90.00
_cell.angle_beta   90.00
_cell.angle_gamma   90.00
#
_symmetry.space_group_name_H-M   'P 1'
#
loop_
_entity.id
_entity.type
_entity.pdbx_description
1 polymer ?
#
loop_
_entity_poly.entity_id
_entity_poly.type
_entity_poly.pdbx_seq_one_letter_code
_entity_poly.pdbx_strand_id
1 'polypeptide(L)'
;MTHTEPQPLTHFDAQGQAHMVDVADKAATRRRAVASGRIEMLAATRALIESGSAKKGDVLGVARLAGIMAAKKTSDLIPLCHPLALTHVAL
;
A
#
# COMPACT_ATOMS: atom_id res chain seq x y z
N MET A 1 -2.21 15.84 26.62
CA MET A 1 -1.60 15.50 25.32
C MET A 1 -0.21 14.96 25.60
N THR A 2 -0.03 13.64 25.61
CA THR A 2 1.28 13.03 25.85
C THR A 2 2.14 13.26 24.61
N HIS A 3 3.16 14.12 24.74
CA HIS A 3 4.24 14.17 23.75
C HIS A 3 4.99 12.85 23.82
N THR A 4 4.78 11.99 22.83
CA THR A 4 5.68 10.88 22.53
C THR A 4 6.94 11.48 21.93
N GLU A 5 8.09 11.30 22.58
CA GLU A 5 9.37 11.68 22.00
C GLU A 5 9.53 11.01 20.61
N PRO A 6 10.04 11.73 19.59
CA PRO A 6 10.17 11.17 18.25
C PRO A 6 11.13 9.98 18.28
N GLN A 7 10.63 8.80 17.92
CA GLN A 7 11.49 7.64 17.73
C GLN A 7 12.44 7.88 16.56
N PRO A 8 13.71 7.42 16.65
CA PRO A 8 14.67 7.60 15.57
C PRO A 8 14.17 6.93 14.28
N LEU A 9 14.30 7.65 13.16
CA LEU A 9 13.93 7.13 11.84
C LEU A 9 14.89 6.02 11.44
N THR A 10 14.39 4.82 11.16
CA THR A 10 15.25 3.67 10.87
C THR A 10 15.78 3.65 9.44
N HIS A 11 15.11 4.31 8.49
CA HIS A 11 15.53 4.36 7.08
C HIS A 11 16.61 5.41 6.76
N PHE A 12 17.08 6.13 7.78
CA PHE A 12 18.14 7.13 7.67
C PHE A 12 19.27 6.74 8.62
N ASP A 13 20.52 6.90 8.17
CA ASP A 13 21.68 6.74 9.04
C ASP A 13 21.89 7.97 9.94
N ALA A 14 22.94 7.95 10.76
CA ALA A 14 23.28 9.05 11.67
C ALA A 14 23.66 10.36 10.94
N GLN A 15 24.01 10.29 9.66
CA GLN A 15 24.33 11.42 8.79
C GLN A 15 23.10 11.88 7.98
N GLY A 16 21.93 11.26 8.20
CA GLY A 16 20.70 11.56 7.48
C GLY A 16 20.65 11.01 6.06
N GLN A 17 21.53 10.06 5.69
CA GLN A 17 21.50 9.40 4.39
C GLN A 17 20.53 8.22 4.40
N ALA A 18 19.77 8.10 3.32
CA ALA A 18 18.79 7.04 3.14
C ALA A 18 19.48 5.68 2.96
N HIS A 19 19.02 4.67 3.72
CA HIS A 19 19.50 3.30 3.58
C HIS A 19 18.37 2.28 3.79
N MET A 20 18.51 1.12 3.17
CA MET A 20 17.60 -0.01 3.40
C MET A 20 18.05 -0.74 4.67
N VAL A 21 17.16 -0.84 5.65
CA VAL A 21 17.45 -1.44 6.96
C VAL A 21 17.74 -2.92 6.81
N ASP A 22 18.81 -3.45 7.41
CA ASP A 22 19.02 -4.90 7.46
C ASP A 22 18.00 -5.58 8.38
N VAL A 23 17.40 -6.67 7.90
CA VAL A 23 16.39 -7.46 8.60
C VAL A 23 16.73 -8.95 8.67
N ALA A 24 17.95 -9.35 8.28
CA ALA A 24 18.36 -10.76 8.19
C ALA A 24 18.21 -11.54 9.50
N ASP A 25 18.54 -10.91 10.64
CA ASP A 25 18.47 -11.56 11.96
C ASP A 25 17.05 -11.60 12.56
N LYS A 26 16.06 -11.00 11.89
CA LYS A 26 14.68 -10.98 12.39
C LYS A 26 14.00 -12.31 12.08
N ALA A 27 13.46 -12.95 13.12
CA ALA A 27 12.68 -14.18 12.96
C ALA A 27 11.48 -13.96 12.03
N ALA A 28 11.29 -14.90 11.09
CA ALA A 28 10.13 -14.92 10.21
C ALA A 28 8.87 -15.25 11.02
N THR A 29 7.82 -14.44 10.86
CA THR A 29 6.52 -14.62 11.52
C THR A 29 5.41 -14.36 10.52
N ARG A 30 4.21 -14.89 10.79
CA ARG A 30 3.03 -14.59 9.97
C ARG A 30 2.56 -13.16 10.24
N ARG A 31 2.55 -12.33 9.20
CA ARG A 31 2.21 -10.90 9.29
C ARG A 31 0.97 -10.57 8.46
N ARG A 32 0.18 -9.61 8.92
CA ARG A 32 -1.00 -9.06 8.22
C ARG A 32 -1.06 -7.55 8.44
N ALA A 33 -1.38 -6.82 7.38
CA ALA A 33 -1.69 -5.39 7.43
C ALA A 33 -3.05 -5.14 6.75
N VAL A 34 -3.74 -4.07 7.17
CA VAL A 34 -4.99 -3.60 6.56
C VAL A 34 -4.85 -2.10 6.33
N ALA A 35 -5.22 -1.64 5.14
CA ALA A 35 -5.26 -0.23 4.78
C ALA A 35 -6.59 0.08 4.09
N SER A 36 -7.03 1.34 4.15
CA SER A 36 -8.25 1.82 3.51
C SER A 36 -8.02 3.18 2.88
N GLY A 37 -8.75 3.49 1.80
CA GLY A 37 -8.77 4.80 1.17
C GLY A 37 -10.17 5.12 0.65
N ARG A 38 -10.40 6.37 0.24
CA ARG A 38 -11.66 6.79 -0.39
C ARG A 38 -11.39 7.65 -1.61
N ILE A 39 -12.29 7.57 -2.59
CA ILE A 39 -12.30 8.43 -3.77
C ILE A 39 -13.59 9.24 -3.71
N GLU A 40 -13.46 10.56 -3.63
CA GLU A 40 -14.60 11.48 -3.67
C GLU A 40 -14.93 11.82 -5.13
N MET A 41 -16.22 11.87 -5.45
CA MET A 41 -16.70 12.11 -6.80
C MET A 41 -18.11 12.68 -6.78
N LEU A 42 -18.59 13.15 -7.93
CA LEU A 42 -19.96 13.60 -8.11
C LEU A 42 -20.96 12.45 -7.93
N ALA A 43 -22.16 12.76 -7.43
CA ALA A 43 -23.23 11.76 -7.27
C ALA A 43 -23.58 11.05 -8.58
N ALA A 44 -23.59 11.78 -9.70
CA ALA A 44 -23.82 11.20 -11.03
C ALA A 44 -22.74 10.18 -11.45
N THR A 45 -21.48 10.43 -11.07
CA THR A 45 -20.39 9.48 -11.34
C THR A 45 -20.57 8.21 -10.52
N ARG A 46 -20.89 8.35 -9.23
CA ARG A 46 -21.15 7.19 -8.36
C ARG A 46 -22.30 6.34 -8.90
N ALA A 47 -23.42 6.96 -9.30
CA ALA A 47 -24.55 6.24 -9.87
C ALA A 47 -24.18 5.44 -11.13
N LEU A 48 -23.33 6.01 -12.01
CA LEU A 48 -22.82 5.33 -13.20
C LEU A 48 -21.96 4.11 -12.87
N ILE A 49 -21.16 4.19 -11.81
CA ILE A 49 -20.34 3.08 -11.33
C ILE A 49 -21.23 1.97 -10.77
N GLU A 50 -22.19 2.32 -9.92
CA GLU A 50 -23.12 1.38 -9.29
C GLU A 50 -24.02 0.68 -10.32
N SER A 51 -24.41 1.36 -11.40
CA SER A 51 -25.20 0.77 -12.49
C SER A 51 -24.40 -0.12 -13.44
N GLY A 52 -23.07 -0.15 -13.33
CA GLY A 52 -22.20 -0.93 -14.23
C GLY A 52 -22.20 -0.47 -15.69
N SER A 53 -22.74 0.71 -15.99
CA SER A 53 -22.91 1.24 -17.36
C SER A 53 -21.83 2.25 -17.75
N ALA A 54 -20.71 2.26 -17.03
CA ALA A 54 -19.56 3.08 -17.37
C ALA A 54 -19.03 2.73 -18.77
N LYS A 55 -18.75 3.76 -19.60
CA LYS A 55 -18.23 3.59 -20.98
C LYS A 55 -16.94 2.77 -21.07
N LYS A 56 -16.18 2.69 -19.97
CA LYS A 56 -14.89 1.98 -19.88
C LYS A 56 -15.03 0.52 -19.41
N GLY A 57 -16.26 0.03 -19.19
CA GLY A 57 -16.52 -1.30 -18.65
C GLY A 57 -16.51 -1.35 -17.12
N ASP A 58 -16.21 -2.51 -16.55
CA ASP A 58 -16.18 -2.75 -15.10
C ASP A 58 -15.00 -2.02 -14.42
N VAL A 59 -15.27 -0.80 -13.95
CA VAL A 59 -14.26 0.04 -13.30
C VAL A 59 -13.84 -0.50 -11.93
N LEU A 60 -14.71 -1.19 -11.20
CA LEU A 60 -14.40 -1.72 -9.87
C LEU A 60 -13.57 -3.00 -9.97
N GLY A 61 -13.90 -3.88 -10.93
CA GLY A 61 -13.09 -5.06 -11.24
C GLY A 61 -11.68 -4.69 -11.68
N VAL A 62 -11.56 -3.71 -12.59
CA VAL A 62 -10.25 -3.19 -13.02
C VAL A 62 -9.48 -2.58 -11.84
N ALA A 63 -10.13 -1.79 -10.99
CA ALA A 63 -9.48 -1.20 -9.81
C ALA A 63 -8.98 -2.27 -8.83
N ARG A 64 -9.74 -3.36 -8.62
CA ARG A 64 -9.34 -4.48 -7.75
C ARG A 64 -8.10 -5.20 -8.29
N LEU A 65 -8.07 -5.50 -9.59
CA LEU A 65 -6.91 -6.10 -10.23
C LEU A 65 -5.68 -5.20 -10.13
N ALA A 66 -5.84 -3.91 -10.43
CA ALA A 66 -4.77 -2.92 -10.33
C ALA A 66 -4.20 -2.83 -8.91
N GLY A 67 -5.05 -2.84 -7.87
CA GLY A 67 -4.61 -2.82 -6.49
C GLY A 67 -3.83 -4.09 -6.07
N ILE A 68 -4.26 -5.28 -6.52
CA ILE A 68 -3.51 -6.53 -6.28
C ILE A 68 -2.13 -6.49 -6.97
N MET A 69 -2.08 -5.97 -8.21
CA MET A 69 -0.81 -5.80 -8.93
C MET A 69 0.10 -4.79 -8.24
N ALA A 70 -0.45 -3.65 -7.80
CA ALA A 70 0.29 -2.62 -7.09
C ALA A 70 0.89 -3.15 -5.78
N ALA A 71 0.12 -3.92 -5.00
CA ALA A 71 0.62 -4.53 -3.76
C ALA A 71 1.88 -5.40 -4.01
N LYS A 72 1.88 -6.22 -5.07
CA LYS A 72 3.03 -7.04 -5.45
C LYS A 72 4.22 -6.24 -5.96
N LYS A 73 3.98 -5.07 -6.56
CA LYS A 73 5.02 -4.16 -7.08
C LYS A 73 5.53 -3.16 -6.04
N THR A 74 5.14 -3.29 -4.77
CA THR A 74 5.48 -2.30 -3.74
C THR A 74 6.99 -2.04 -3.64
N SER A 75 7.84 -3.08 -3.66
CA SER A 75 9.30 -2.91 -3.59
C SER A 75 9.91 -2.31 -4.86
N ASP A 76 9.23 -2.40 -6.01
CA ASP A 76 9.66 -1.72 -7.24
C ASP A 76 9.38 -0.22 -7.15
N LEU A 77 8.31 0.16 -6.43
CA LEU A 77 7.77 1.52 -6.37
C LEU A 77 8.29 2.33 -5.17
N ILE A 78 8.55 1.68 -4.04
CA ILE A 78 8.97 2.33 -2.79
C ILE A 78 10.46 2.04 -2.56
N PRO A 79 11.37 3.03 -2.68
CA PRO A 79 12.82 2.80 -2.83
C PRO A 79 13.52 1.98 -1.73
N LEU A 80 13.02 2.03 -0.50
CA LEU A 80 13.63 1.36 0.66
C LEU A 80 12.77 0.21 1.21
N CYS A 81 11.72 -0.20 0.48
CA CYS A 81 10.94 -1.37 0.85
C CYS A 81 11.69 -2.66 0.48
N HIS A 82 11.77 -3.59 1.44
CA HIS A 82 12.23 -4.94 1.15
C HIS A 82 11.29 -5.65 0.16
N PRO A 83 11.83 -6.45 -0.78
CA PRO A 83 11.01 -7.38 -1.53
C PRO A 83 10.44 -8.45 -0.59
N LEU A 84 9.12 -8.62 -0.60
CA LEU A 84 8.42 -9.58 0.25
C LEU A 84 7.60 -10.56 -0.59
N ALA A 85 7.70 -11.85 -0.28
CA ALA A 85 6.85 -12.88 -0.84
C ALA A 85 5.43 -12.79 -0.23
N LEU A 86 4.55 -12.03 -0.89
CA LEU A 86 3.15 -11.93 -0.47
C LEU A 86 2.43 -13.26 -0.68
N THR A 87 1.88 -13.83 0.39
CA THR A 87 1.11 -15.09 0.32
C THR A 87 -0.36 -14.87 0.00
N HIS A 88 -0.90 -13.67 0.24
CA HIS A 88 -2.31 -13.33 -0.01
C HIS A 88 -2.51 -11.81 -0.09
N VAL A 89 -3.34 -11.36 -1.04
CA VAL A 89 -3.79 -9.97 -1.17
C VAL A 89 -5.30 -9.98 -1.43
N ALA A 90 -6.06 -9.15 -0.71
CA ALA A 90 -7.49 -8.96 -0.92
C ALA A 90 -7.87 -7.47 -0.81
N LEU A 91 -8.85 -7.06 -1.60
CA LEU A 91 -9.44 -5.73 -1.74
C LEU A 91 -10.95 -5.90 -1.87
#